data_AF-A0A143BIB2-F1
#
_entry.id   AF-A0A143BIB2-F1
#
_cell.length_a   1.000
_cell.length_b   1.000
_cell.length_c   1.000
_cell.angle_alpha   90.00
_cell.angle_beta   90.00
_cell.angle_gamma   90.00
#
_symmetry.space_group_name_H-M   'P 1'
#
loop_
_entity.id
_entity.type
_entity.pdbx_description
1 polymer ?
#
loop_
_entity_poly.entity_id
_entity_poly.type
_entity_poly.pdbx_seq_one_letter_code
_entity_poly.pdbx_strand_id
1 'polypeptide(L)'
;MTSLTPPPSLTDTPLTRHAHISVPLICGPMYPCSNVELVAAVSKAGGLGVVQPISLMYVHGFDLRDGLRRINALSGGAPIGFNALIEASSKTYHNRMVRWVETALEEGVRFFLTSLGNPRWVCERVHAAGGVVYHDVTEKKWALKGRDGGVDGLVAVNREAGGHTGSRDARALLDEVADLGLPVVAAGGVGSPAQFRLLLEMGYAGVQLGTRFIATTECNSDQRYKEAIVKATSSDVVLTERLTGVPVSVLRTPYVQRLGTSIGPVARLLFKGRKTKHWMRTWYALRSLRQLKRSSVDGANGDYWQAGRSVDAIHDIRPASEIVAQFAAALAPSPLG
;
A
#
# COMPACT_ATOMS: atom_id res chain seq x y z
N MET A 1 -2.75 28.18 34.42
CA MET A 1 -1.52 27.60 33.87
C MET A 1 -1.89 26.31 33.15
N THR A 2 -2.31 26.41 31.90
CA THR A 2 -2.54 25.26 31.03
C THR A 2 -1.19 24.61 30.78
N SER A 3 -1.01 23.39 31.28
CA SER A 3 0.11 22.52 30.92
C SER A 3 0.07 22.33 29.40
N LEU A 4 0.90 23.09 28.68
CA LEU A 4 1.13 22.88 27.27
C LEU A 4 1.95 21.60 27.18
N THR A 5 1.26 20.48 26.96
CA THR A 5 1.92 19.24 26.54
C THR A 5 2.74 19.57 25.30
N PRO A 6 4.05 19.24 25.25
CA PRO A 6 4.85 19.49 24.07
C PRO A 6 4.18 18.83 22.86
N PRO A 7 4.25 19.44 21.66
CA PRO A 7 3.69 18.84 20.47
C PRO A 7 4.27 17.43 20.28
N PRO A 8 3.44 16.45 19.88
CA PRO A 8 3.89 15.07 19.73
C PRO A 8 5.08 15.00 18.77
N SER A 9 6.08 14.19 19.12
CA SER A 9 7.25 13.98 18.27
C SER A 9 6.83 13.39 16.92
N LEU A 10 7.27 14.04 15.83
CA LEU A 10 7.04 13.53 14.47
C LEU A 10 8.01 12.40 14.08
N THR A 11 9.07 12.18 14.87
CA THR A 11 10.04 11.10 14.67
C THR A 11 9.76 9.89 15.58
N ASP A 12 9.21 10.11 16.78
CA ASP A 12 8.83 9.06 17.73
C ASP A 12 7.32 8.83 17.76
N THR A 13 6.85 8.05 16.79
CA THR A 13 5.44 7.74 16.56
C THR A 13 5.14 6.29 16.95
N PRO A 14 3.87 5.91 17.15
CA PRO A 14 3.51 4.50 17.29
C PRO A 14 4.02 3.63 16.14
N LEU A 15 4.03 4.13 14.89
CA LEU A 15 4.54 3.38 13.75
C LEU A 15 6.05 3.11 13.87
N THR A 16 6.85 4.14 14.19
CA THR A 16 8.31 3.97 14.28
C THR A 16 8.69 2.99 15.39
N ARG A 17 7.97 3.02 16.51
CA ARG A 17 8.15 2.04 17.60
C ARG A 17 7.71 0.62 17.21
N HIS A 18 6.53 0.46 16.62
CA HIS A 18 5.99 -0.84 16.25
C HIS A 18 6.76 -1.52 15.11
N ALA A 19 7.27 -0.74 14.15
CA ALA A 19 7.99 -1.25 12.99
C ALA A 19 9.52 -1.25 13.15
N HIS A 20 10.04 -0.65 14.23
CA HIS A 20 11.47 -0.45 14.47
C HIS A 20 12.19 0.30 13.32
N ILE A 21 11.53 1.34 12.81
CA ILE A 21 12.02 2.20 11.72
C ILE A 21 12.28 3.62 12.23
N SER A 22 13.13 4.39 11.55
CA SER A 22 13.50 5.76 11.96
C SER A 22 12.62 6.84 11.35
N VAL A 23 11.97 6.55 10.22
CA VAL A 23 11.05 7.46 9.53
C VAL A 23 9.66 6.83 9.56
N PRO A 24 8.59 7.52 9.99
CA PRO A 24 7.22 6.98 10.05
C PRO A 24 6.61 6.88 8.65
N LEU A 25 7.26 6.11 7.78
CA LEU A 25 7.02 6.04 6.36
C LEU A 25 7.04 4.59 5.90
N ILE A 26 5.99 4.21 5.18
CA ILE A 26 5.82 2.87 4.59
C ILE A 26 5.90 3.00 3.07
N CYS A 27 6.76 2.21 2.42
CA CYS A 27 6.62 1.92 1.00
C CYS A 27 5.57 0.82 0.86
N GLY A 28 4.37 1.23 0.46
CA GLY A 28 3.20 0.37 0.45
C GLY A 28 3.34 -0.82 -0.51
N PRO A 29 2.62 -1.92 -0.26
CA PRO A 29 2.65 -3.08 -1.14
C PRO A 29 1.98 -2.75 -2.48
N MET A 30 2.72 -2.90 -3.57
CA MET A 30 2.28 -2.53 -4.92
C MET A 30 2.38 -3.72 -5.85
N TYR A 31 1.26 -4.13 -6.43
CA TYR A 31 1.28 -4.99 -7.62
C TYR A 31 1.39 -4.09 -8.87
N PRO A 32 2.33 -4.30 -9.80
CA PRO A 32 3.41 -5.30 -9.82
C PRO A 32 4.77 -4.74 -9.32
N CYS A 33 4.80 -3.61 -8.62
CA CYS A 33 6.02 -2.81 -8.42
C CYS A 33 6.90 -3.19 -7.22
N SER A 34 6.41 -4.00 -6.26
CA SER A 34 7.16 -4.36 -5.05
C SER A 34 8.23 -5.44 -5.34
N ASN A 35 9.27 -5.06 -6.09
CA ASN A 35 10.45 -5.89 -6.31
C ASN A 35 11.43 -5.85 -5.13
N VAL A 36 12.37 -6.80 -5.12
CA VAL A 36 13.32 -7.02 -4.02
C VAL A 36 14.19 -5.78 -3.76
N GLU A 37 14.71 -5.16 -4.81
CA GLU A 37 15.59 -3.99 -4.71
C GLU A 37 14.86 -2.79 -4.10
N LEU A 38 13.61 -2.53 -4.51
CA LEU A 38 12.82 -1.42 -3.98
C LEU A 38 12.51 -1.60 -2.49
N VAL A 39 12.04 -2.80 -2.11
CA VAL A 39 11.70 -3.09 -0.70
C VAL A 39 12.94 -2.93 0.17
N ALA A 40 14.06 -3.51 -0.25
CA ALA A 40 15.32 -3.45 0.49
C ALA A 40 15.86 -2.02 0.61
N ALA A 41 15.80 -1.23 -0.47
CA ALA A 41 16.32 0.13 -0.48
C ALA A 41 15.56 1.06 0.48
N VAL A 42 14.23 0.96 0.52
CA VAL A 42 13.41 1.76 1.46
C VAL A 42 13.70 1.36 2.91
N SER A 43 13.75 0.06 3.19
CA SER A 43 14.06 -0.44 4.53
C SER A 43 15.45 -0.02 5.01
N LYS A 44 16.46 -0.15 4.14
CA LYS A 44 17.84 0.28 4.44
C LYS A 44 17.93 1.79 4.71
N ALA A 45 17.09 2.59 4.06
CA ALA A 45 17.06 4.03 4.24
C ALA A 45 16.32 4.50 5.51
N GLY A 46 15.70 3.58 6.26
CA GLY A 46 15.04 3.88 7.54
C GLY A 46 13.52 4.02 7.47
N GLY A 47 12.90 3.80 6.31
CA GLY A 47 11.46 3.57 6.20
C GLY A 47 11.11 2.07 6.33
N LEU A 48 9.84 1.72 6.13
CA LEU A 48 9.41 0.31 6.07
C LEU A 48 9.10 -0.08 4.63
N GLY A 49 9.99 -0.86 4.00
CA GLY A 49 9.68 -1.56 2.76
C GLY A 49 8.71 -2.72 3.02
N VAL A 50 7.62 -2.81 2.26
CA VAL A 50 6.63 -3.90 2.42
C VAL A 50 6.68 -4.87 1.25
N VAL A 51 6.89 -6.14 1.58
CA VAL A 51 6.83 -7.26 0.63
C VAL A 51 5.39 -7.51 0.19
N GLN A 52 5.21 -7.62 -1.11
CA GLN A 52 3.95 -8.02 -1.71
C GLN A 52 4.15 -9.42 -2.34
N PRO A 53 3.66 -10.51 -1.71
CA PRO A 53 4.05 -11.88 -2.08
C PRO A 53 3.63 -12.28 -3.49
N ILE A 54 2.50 -11.76 -3.99
CA ILE A 54 2.04 -12.03 -5.35
C ILE A 54 2.97 -11.35 -6.37
N SER A 55 3.43 -10.13 -6.10
CA SER A 55 4.40 -9.42 -6.95
C SER A 55 5.73 -10.16 -6.94
N LEU A 56 6.27 -10.41 -5.75
CA LEU A 56 7.55 -11.09 -5.55
C LEU A 56 7.62 -12.41 -6.32
N MET A 57 6.58 -13.25 -6.18
CA MET A 57 6.62 -14.60 -6.73
C MET A 57 6.17 -14.68 -8.19
N TYR A 58 5.09 -14.00 -8.56
CA TYR A 58 4.48 -14.18 -9.89
C TYR A 58 4.92 -13.15 -10.92
N VAL A 59 5.45 -12.01 -10.48
CA VAL A 59 6.00 -10.98 -11.38
C VAL A 59 7.52 -11.09 -11.41
N HIS A 60 8.16 -11.14 -10.25
CA HIS A 60 9.63 -11.12 -10.15
C HIS A 60 10.27 -12.50 -10.06
N GLY A 61 9.46 -13.57 -10.01
CA GLY A 61 9.94 -14.96 -10.19
C GLY A 61 10.70 -15.56 -9.01
N PHE A 62 10.64 -14.95 -7.83
CA PHE A 62 11.28 -15.50 -6.62
C PHE A 62 10.40 -16.57 -5.96
N ASP A 63 11.03 -17.59 -5.36
CA ASP A 63 10.38 -18.26 -4.22
C ASP A 63 10.23 -17.25 -3.06
N LEU A 64 9.20 -17.41 -2.23
CA LEU A 64 8.95 -16.47 -1.14
C LEU A 64 10.15 -16.39 -0.18
N ARG A 65 10.70 -17.54 0.24
CA ARG A 65 11.79 -17.58 1.23
C ARG A 65 13.05 -16.96 0.67
N ASP A 66 13.41 -17.30 -0.57
CA ASP A 66 14.59 -16.76 -1.24
C ASP A 66 14.47 -15.26 -1.48
N GLY A 67 13.28 -14.79 -1.86
CA GLY A 67 13.00 -13.36 -2.01
C GLY A 67 13.14 -12.60 -0.69
N LEU A 68 12.60 -13.14 0.42
CA LEU A 68 12.76 -12.55 1.75
C LEU A 68 14.23 -12.49 2.19
N ARG A 69 14.99 -13.58 1.98
CA ARG A 69 16.44 -13.62 2.27
C ARG A 69 17.22 -12.62 1.44
N ARG A 70 16.89 -12.49 0.15
CA ARG A 70 17.53 -11.52 -0.74
C ARG A 70 17.24 -10.09 -0.30
N ILE A 71 15.99 -9.79 0.09
CA ILE A 71 15.63 -8.49 0.64
C ILE A 71 16.41 -8.21 1.92
N ASN A 72 16.46 -9.16 2.86
CA ASN A 72 17.20 -9.02 4.11
C ASN A 72 18.70 -8.77 3.88
N ALA A 73 19.31 -9.49 2.93
CA ALA A 73 20.71 -9.29 2.56
C ALA A 73 20.97 -7.90 1.96
N LEU A 74 20.08 -7.42 1.08
CA LEU A 74 20.20 -6.10 0.46
C LEU A 74 19.89 -4.96 1.44
N SER A 75 18.96 -5.17 2.37
CA SER A 75 18.57 -4.18 3.37
C SER A 75 19.58 -4.09 4.53
N GLY A 76 20.50 -5.04 4.64
CA GLY A 76 21.45 -5.14 5.75
C GLY A 76 20.78 -5.53 7.06
N GLY A 77 19.70 -6.31 7.01
CA GLY A 77 18.94 -6.71 8.20
C GLY A 77 17.94 -5.66 8.69
N ALA A 78 17.74 -4.56 7.95
CA ALA A 78 16.74 -3.56 8.32
C ALA A 78 15.32 -4.16 8.27
N PRO A 79 14.40 -3.76 9.19
CA PRO A 79 13.05 -4.28 9.25
C PRO A 79 12.28 -4.14 7.94
N ILE A 80 11.47 -5.15 7.63
CA ILE A 80 10.57 -5.17 6.48
C ILE A 80 9.16 -5.51 6.93
N GLY A 81 8.18 -5.08 6.16
CA GLY A 81 6.78 -5.48 6.32
C GLY A 81 6.38 -6.60 5.36
N PHE A 82 5.26 -7.25 5.64
CA PHE A 82 4.66 -8.24 4.74
C PHE A 82 3.16 -7.97 4.53
N ASN A 83 2.72 -7.96 3.27
CA ASN A 83 1.32 -7.78 2.91
C ASN A 83 0.56 -9.12 2.79
N ALA A 84 -0.42 -9.32 3.66
CA ALA A 84 -1.32 -10.46 3.69
C ALA A 84 -2.72 -10.09 3.17
N LEU A 85 -3.02 -10.47 1.93
CA LEU A 85 -4.36 -10.37 1.36
C LEU A 85 -5.23 -11.54 1.87
N ILE A 86 -6.12 -11.29 2.83
CA ILE A 86 -6.79 -12.35 3.61
C ILE A 86 -8.26 -12.59 3.18
N GLU A 87 -8.53 -12.51 1.88
CA GLU A 87 -9.85 -12.83 1.35
C GLU A 87 -10.22 -14.30 1.59
N ALA A 88 -11.40 -14.54 2.17
CA ALA A 88 -11.87 -15.89 2.54
C ALA A 88 -12.71 -16.59 1.46
N SER A 89 -12.80 -16.04 0.25
CA SER A 89 -13.67 -16.58 -0.82
C SER A 89 -13.15 -17.89 -1.44
N SER A 90 -11.90 -18.28 -1.14
CA SER A 90 -11.25 -19.47 -1.66
C SER A 90 -10.36 -20.11 -0.61
N LYS A 91 -10.64 -21.38 -0.30
CA LYS A 91 -9.83 -22.19 0.62
C LYS A 91 -8.38 -22.33 0.13
N THR A 92 -8.17 -22.42 -1.18
CA THR A 92 -6.82 -22.51 -1.76
C THR A 92 -6.03 -21.23 -1.56
N TYR A 93 -6.65 -20.06 -1.78
CA TYR A 93 -5.98 -18.77 -1.54
C TYR A 93 -5.68 -18.58 -0.05
N HIS A 94 -6.64 -18.92 0.82
CA HIS A 94 -6.46 -18.85 2.26
C HIS A 94 -5.30 -19.74 2.74
N ASN A 95 -5.31 -21.04 2.41
CA ASN A 95 -4.27 -21.97 2.83
C ASN A 95 -2.88 -21.57 2.30
N ARG A 96 -2.81 -20.98 1.11
CA ARG A 96 -1.56 -20.45 0.57
C ARG A 96 -1.07 -19.24 1.35
N MET A 97 -1.98 -18.31 1.69
CA MET A 97 -1.64 -17.13 2.49
C MET A 97 -1.18 -17.52 3.90
N VAL A 98 -1.81 -18.52 4.52
CA VAL A 98 -1.35 -19.07 5.82
C VAL A 98 0.11 -19.52 5.75
N ARG A 99 0.46 -20.35 4.74
CA ARG A 99 1.85 -20.78 4.55
C ARG A 99 2.81 -19.62 4.29
N TRP A 100 2.39 -18.61 3.55
CA TRP A 100 3.22 -17.44 3.27
C TRP A 100 3.46 -16.59 4.53
N VAL A 101 2.44 -16.41 5.37
CA VAL A 101 2.60 -15.74 6.68
C VAL A 101 3.56 -16.53 7.56
N GLU A 102 3.42 -17.86 7.62
CA GLU A 102 4.31 -18.73 8.41
C GLU A 102 5.76 -18.63 7.93
N THR A 103 6.01 -18.72 6.62
CA THR A 103 7.36 -18.51 6.05
C THR A 103 7.91 -17.11 6.33
N ALA A 104 7.09 -16.06 6.23
CA ALA A 104 7.52 -14.71 6.55
C ALA A 104 7.92 -14.56 8.04
N LEU A 105 7.16 -15.18 8.95
CA LEU A 105 7.47 -15.21 10.38
C LEU A 105 8.77 -15.96 10.68
N GLU A 106 8.97 -17.12 10.05
CA GLU A 106 10.20 -17.91 10.15
C GLU A 106 11.44 -17.15 9.67
N GLU A 107 11.31 -16.36 8.60
CA GLU A 107 12.38 -15.52 8.06
C GLU A 107 12.51 -14.15 8.80
N GLY A 108 11.86 -13.99 9.95
CA GLY A 108 12.09 -12.85 10.85
C GLY A 108 11.20 -11.63 10.59
N VAL A 109 10.22 -11.69 9.69
CA VAL A 109 9.28 -10.58 9.50
C VAL A 109 8.38 -10.43 10.73
N ARG A 110 8.23 -9.19 11.23
CA ARG A 110 7.43 -8.89 12.43
C ARG A 110 6.37 -7.80 12.23
N PHE A 111 6.32 -7.15 11.07
CA PHE A 111 5.29 -6.16 10.77
C PHE A 111 4.41 -6.64 9.61
N PHE A 112 3.11 -6.76 9.83
CA PHE A 112 2.18 -7.26 8.82
C PHE A 112 1.13 -6.22 8.46
N LEU A 113 0.91 -6.02 7.17
CA LEU A 113 -0.25 -5.32 6.64
C LEU A 113 -1.27 -6.34 6.19
N THR A 114 -2.50 -6.22 6.66
CA THR A 114 -3.61 -7.07 6.22
C THR A 114 -4.63 -6.24 5.46
N SER A 115 -5.24 -6.84 4.45
CA SER A 115 -6.36 -6.22 3.76
C SER A 115 -7.38 -7.27 3.32
N LEU A 116 -8.63 -6.82 3.18
CA LEU A 116 -9.80 -7.67 2.97
C LEU A 116 -10.04 -8.60 4.17
N GLY A 117 -11.16 -9.31 4.20
CA GLY A 117 -11.39 -10.39 5.18
C GLY A 117 -11.40 -9.99 6.66
N ASN A 118 -11.09 -10.97 7.53
CA ASN A 118 -11.00 -10.81 8.99
C ASN A 118 -9.56 -11.11 9.43
N PRO A 119 -8.84 -10.16 10.05
CA PRO A 119 -7.41 -10.30 10.37
C PRO A 119 -7.10 -11.18 11.58
N ARG A 120 -8.09 -11.64 12.35
CA ARG A 120 -7.89 -12.36 13.62
C ARG A 120 -6.83 -13.46 13.55
N TRP A 121 -6.91 -14.33 12.55
CA TRP A 121 -5.99 -15.47 12.44
C TRP A 121 -4.55 -15.05 12.13
N VAL A 122 -4.36 -13.88 11.47
CA VAL A 122 -3.05 -13.29 11.24
C VAL A 122 -2.54 -12.67 12.53
N CYS A 123 -3.37 -11.88 13.23
CA CYS A 123 -3.05 -11.31 14.53
C CYS A 123 -2.59 -12.39 15.51
N GLU A 124 -3.35 -13.47 15.68
CA GLU A 124 -2.98 -14.59 16.56
C GLU A 124 -1.60 -15.18 16.25
N ARG A 125 -1.27 -15.41 14.96
CA ARG A 125 0.04 -15.94 14.56
C ARG A 125 1.17 -14.93 14.75
N VAL A 126 0.93 -13.68 14.35
CA VAL A 126 1.93 -12.62 14.35
C VAL A 126 2.25 -12.18 15.78
N HIS A 127 1.24 -12.01 16.64
CA HIS A 127 1.40 -11.71 18.06
C HIS A 127 2.13 -12.83 18.80
N ALA A 128 1.84 -14.10 18.50
CA ALA A 128 2.57 -15.23 19.08
C ALA A 128 4.08 -15.22 18.73
N ALA A 129 4.46 -14.56 17.63
CA ALA A 129 5.85 -14.36 17.22
C ALA A 129 6.44 -13.01 17.67
N GLY A 130 5.71 -12.22 18.46
CA GLY A 130 6.13 -10.89 18.93
C GLY A 130 6.07 -9.80 17.85
N GLY A 131 5.28 -9.99 16.80
CA GLY A 131 5.05 -8.99 15.76
C GLY A 131 3.78 -8.16 15.97
N VAL A 132 3.50 -7.29 15.01
CA VAL A 132 2.33 -6.40 14.97
C VAL A 132 1.60 -6.50 13.64
N VAL A 133 0.29 -6.22 13.66
CA VAL A 133 -0.58 -6.26 12.48
C VAL A 133 -1.32 -4.93 12.33
N TYR A 134 -1.19 -4.31 11.17
CA TYR A 134 -2.02 -3.17 10.76
C TYR A 134 -3.02 -3.62 9.70
N HIS A 135 -4.20 -3.00 9.67
CA HIS A 135 -5.26 -3.36 8.72
C HIS A 135 -5.67 -2.20 7.82
N ASP A 136 -5.72 -2.46 6.51
CA ASP A 136 -6.19 -1.51 5.51
C ASP A 136 -7.69 -1.25 5.65
N VAL A 137 -8.05 0.02 5.75
CA VAL A 137 -9.43 0.48 5.94
C VAL A 137 -9.72 1.70 5.10
N THR A 138 -10.93 1.77 4.56
CA THR A 138 -11.42 2.91 3.77
C THR A 138 -12.56 3.67 4.44
N GLU A 139 -13.14 3.10 5.51
CA GLU A 139 -14.31 3.58 6.24
C GLU A 139 -14.34 2.97 7.66
N LYS A 140 -15.01 3.62 8.61
CA LYS A 140 -15.14 3.16 10.01
C LYS A 140 -15.58 1.71 10.19
N LYS A 141 -16.52 1.22 9.37
CA LYS A 141 -17.03 -0.16 9.49
C LYS A 141 -15.95 -1.24 9.26
N TRP A 142 -14.93 -0.93 8.46
CA TRP A 142 -13.79 -1.82 8.23
C TRP A 142 -12.77 -1.71 9.36
N ALA A 143 -12.59 -0.50 9.91
CA ALA A 143 -11.78 -0.26 11.09
C ALA A 143 -12.31 -0.99 12.33
N LEU A 144 -13.63 -1.02 12.55
CA LEU A 144 -14.25 -1.83 13.60
C LEU A 144 -13.92 -3.32 13.43
N LYS A 145 -13.98 -3.86 12.21
CA LYS A 145 -13.61 -5.26 11.96
C LYS A 145 -12.13 -5.55 12.22
N GLY A 146 -11.26 -4.61 11.85
CA GLY A 146 -9.83 -4.70 12.16
C GLY A 146 -9.61 -4.73 13.67
N ARG A 147 -10.16 -3.74 14.40
CA ARG A 147 -10.08 -3.64 15.86
C ARG A 147 -10.60 -4.89 16.54
N ASP A 148 -11.81 -5.34 16.18
CA ASP A 148 -12.42 -6.52 16.79
C ASP A 148 -11.62 -7.80 16.46
N GLY A 149 -10.88 -7.80 15.34
CA GLY A 149 -9.92 -8.83 14.96
C GLY A 149 -8.59 -8.79 15.73
N GLY A 150 -8.33 -7.73 16.50
CA GLY A 150 -7.12 -7.60 17.33
C GLY A 150 -5.93 -6.99 16.59
N VAL A 151 -6.13 -6.04 15.67
CA VAL A 151 -5.02 -5.34 15.00
C VAL A 151 -4.41 -4.29 15.92
N ASP A 152 -3.12 -4.01 15.75
CA ASP A 152 -2.36 -3.03 16.52
C ASP A 152 -2.42 -1.62 15.91
N GLY A 153 -2.92 -1.51 14.68
CA GLY A 153 -3.06 -0.25 13.97
C GLY A 153 -3.89 -0.34 12.70
N LEU A 154 -4.13 0.81 12.09
CA LEU A 154 -4.92 0.94 10.88
C LEU A 154 -4.12 1.62 9.77
N VAL A 155 -4.32 1.21 8.52
CA VAL A 155 -3.87 1.94 7.34
C VAL A 155 -5.10 2.53 6.66
N ALA A 156 -5.30 3.83 6.84
CA ALA A 156 -6.43 4.58 6.34
C ALA A 156 -6.22 4.99 4.88
N VAL A 157 -6.80 4.22 3.95
CA VAL A 157 -6.69 4.43 2.50
C VAL A 157 -7.74 5.45 2.05
N ASN A 158 -7.29 6.68 1.79
CA ASN A 158 -8.14 7.79 1.40
C ASN A 158 -8.43 7.81 -0.13
N ARG A 159 -9.21 8.78 -0.58
CA ARG A 159 -9.64 8.94 -1.99
C ARG A 159 -8.51 9.29 -2.97
N GLU A 160 -7.37 9.76 -2.48
CA GLU A 160 -6.22 10.21 -3.26
C GLU A 160 -5.20 9.09 -3.54
N ALA A 161 -5.44 7.88 -2.99
CA ALA A 161 -4.57 6.72 -3.17
C ALA A 161 -4.51 6.21 -4.62
N GLY A 162 -3.47 5.46 -4.94
CA GLY A 162 -3.40 4.68 -6.18
C GLY A 162 -4.04 3.30 -5.99
N GLY A 163 -4.55 2.70 -7.07
CA GLY A 163 -5.16 1.39 -6.98
C GLY A 163 -6.55 1.42 -6.33
N HIS A 164 -6.90 0.47 -5.47
CA HIS A 164 -8.18 0.47 -4.76
C HIS A 164 -8.22 1.57 -3.70
N THR A 165 -9.13 2.53 -3.85
CA THR A 165 -9.22 3.71 -2.98
C THR A 165 -10.50 3.75 -2.14
N GLY A 166 -10.45 4.50 -1.04
CA GLY A 166 -11.65 4.93 -0.32
C GLY A 166 -12.33 6.12 -0.99
N SER A 167 -13.43 6.61 -0.39
CA SER A 167 -14.13 7.81 -0.86
C SER A 167 -13.89 9.06 0.01
N ARG A 168 -13.37 8.86 1.23
CA ARG A 168 -13.10 9.93 2.20
C ARG A 168 -11.75 10.60 1.92
N ASP A 169 -11.63 11.89 2.25
CA ASP A 169 -10.32 12.54 2.34
C ASP A 169 -9.62 12.13 3.63
N ALA A 170 -8.34 12.50 3.75
CA ALA A 170 -7.52 12.13 4.90
C ALA A 170 -8.13 12.63 6.23
N ARG A 171 -8.50 13.91 6.33
CA ARG A 171 -9.06 14.46 7.57
C ARG A 171 -10.35 13.73 7.99
N ALA A 172 -11.32 13.62 7.08
CA ALA A 172 -12.58 12.96 7.39
C ALA A 172 -12.39 11.48 7.75
N LEU A 173 -11.48 10.78 7.08
CA LEU A 173 -11.20 9.37 7.38
C LEU A 173 -10.51 9.21 8.74
N LEU A 174 -9.60 10.11 9.11
CA LEU A 174 -8.97 10.12 10.43
C LEU A 174 -10.01 10.35 11.53
N ASP A 175 -10.85 11.38 11.37
CA ASP A 175 -11.88 11.73 12.35
C ASP A 175 -12.90 10.60 12.55
N GLU A 176 -13.23 9.86 11.48
CA GLU A 176 -14.13 8.69 11.55
C GLU A 176 -13.61 7.55 12.42
N VAL A 177 -12.29 7.37 12.49
CA VAL A 177 -11.66 6.21 13.17
C VAL A 177 -10.91 6.59 14.46
N ALA A 178 -10.80 7.87 14.77
CA ALA A 178 -10.03 8.37 15.91
C ALA A 178 -10.50 7.82 17.26
N ASP A 179 -11.81 7.58 17.41
CA ASP A 179 -12.42 7.02 18.63
C ASP A 179 -12.06 5.55 18.90
N LEU A 180 -11.41 4.87 17.94
CA LEU A 180 -11.03 3.46 18.09
C LEU A 180 -9.77 3.26 18.94
N GLY A 181 -9.02 4.34 19.25
CA GLY A 181 -7.82 4.28 20.09
C GLY A 181 -6.65 3.53 19.47
N LEU A 182 -6.68 3.27 18.16
CA LEU A 182 -5.61 2.61 17.40
C LEU A 182 -4.75 3.65 16.67
N PRO A 183 -3.43 3.45 16.55
CA PRO A 183 -2.60 4.28 15.69
C PRO A 183 -3.03 4.13 14.23
N VAL A 184 -3.09 5.25 13.51
CA VAL A 184 -3.57 5.31 12.13
C VAL A 184 -2.44 5.78 11.22
N VAL A 185 -2.18 5.07 10.14
CA VAL A 185 -1.27 5.46 9.05
C VAL A 185 -2.09 6.00 7.89
N ALA A 186 -1.73 7.16 7.35
CA ALA A 186 -2.38 7.71 6.16
C ALA A 186 -1.88 7.03 4.90
N ALA A 187 -2.78 6.58 4.01
CA ALA A 187 -2.41 6.07 2.70
C ALA A 187 -3.15 6.84 1.59
N GLY A 188 -2.38 7.51 0.72
CA GLY A 188 -2.88 8.20 -0.47
C GLY A 188 -2.62 9.71 -0.49
N GLY A 189 -2.34 10.25 -1.68
CA GLY A 189 -2.19 11.70 -1.91
C GLY A 189 -0.83 12.31 -1.55
N VAL A 190 0.19 11.52 -1.21
CA VAL A 190 1.50 12.04 -0.76
C VAL A 190 2.59 11.76 -1.78
N GLY A 191 3.24 12.83 -2.23
CA GLY A 191 4.41 12.79 -3.12
C GLY A 191 5.55 13.70 -2.68
N SER A 192 5.31 14.64 -1.75
CA SER A 192 6.30 15.60 -1.26
C SER A 192 6.50 15.55 0.27
N PRO A 193 7.66 16.03 0.79
CA PRO A 193 7.91 16.11 2.22
C PRO A 193 6.94 17.03 2.98
N ALA A 194 6.44 18.10 2.34
CA ALA A 194 5.46 19.00 2.95
C ALA A 194 4.11 18.30 3.19
N GLN A 195 3.62 17.53 2.21
CA GLN A 195 2.40 16.72 2.36
C GLN A 195 2.57 15.63 3.43
N PHE A 196 3.76 15.03 3.50
CA PHE A 196 4.10 14.04 4.53
C PHE A 196 4.04 14.63 5.93
N ARG A 197 4.73 15.75 6.16
CA ARG A 197 4.72 16.45 7.45
C ARG A 197 3.29 16.85 7.85
N LEU A 198 2.52 17.41 6.91
CA LEU A 198 1.13 17.80 7.15
C LEU A 198 0.31 16.62 7.69
N LEU A 199 0.42 15.42 7.12
CA LEU A 199 -0.33 14.26 7.62
C LEU A 199 0.07 13.84 9.03
N LEU A 200 1.35 13.92 9.38
CA LEU A 200 1.79 13.62 10.74
C LEU A 200 1.27 14.67 11.73
N GLU A 201 1.37 15.96 11.39
CA GLU A 201 0.80 17.06 12.19
C GLU A 201 -0.73 16.96 12.32
N MET A 202 -1.41 16.37 11.33
CA MET A 202 -2.84 16.11 11.38
C MET A 202 -3.23 15.02 12.40
N GLY A 203 -2.28 14.25 12.91
CA GLY A 203 -2.48 13.21 13.93
C GLY A 203 -2.26 11.78 13.45
N TYR A 204 -1.82 11.57 12.20
CA TYR A 204 -1.46 10.22 11.74
C TYR A 204 -0.14 9.77 12.38
N ALA A 205 -0.08 8.50 12.76
CA ALA A 205 1.13 7.85 13.28
C ALA A 205 2.19 7.59 12.20
N GLY A 206 1.84 7.74 10.93
CA GLY A 206 2.74 7.55 9.81
C GLY A 206 2.05 7.71 8.47
N VAL A 207 2.82 7.56 7.39
CA VAL A 207 2.31 7.71 6.03
C VAL A 207 2.79 6.56 5.14
N GLN A 208 1.87 5.97 4.39
CA GLN A 208 2.14 4.98 3.36
C GLN A 208 2.11 5.63 1.97
N LEU A 209 3.19 5.43 1.22
CA LEU A 209 3.35 5.91 -0.15
C LEU A 209 3.45 4.75 -1.11
N GLY A 210 2.74 4.85 -2.23
CA GLY A 210 2.86 3.93 -3.37
C GLY A 210 3.51 4.63 -4.56
N THR A 211 2.72 5.48 -5.23
CA THR A 211 3.10 6.13 -6.50
C THR A 211 4.46 6.84 -6.48
N ARG A 212 4.84 7.50 -5.37
CA ARG A 212 6.16 8.14 -5.21
C ARG A 212 7.31 7.13 -5.30
N PHE A 213 7.13 5.92 -4.77
CA PHE A 213 8.13 4.86 -4.79
C PHE A 213 8.18 4.07 -6.11
N ILE A 214 7.14 4.15 -6.95
CA ILE A 214 7.19 3.61 -8.32
C ILE A 214 8.20 4.41 -9.16
N ALA A 215 8.19 5.73 -9.02
CA ALA A 215 9.16 6.63 -9.67
C ALA A 215 10.50 6.68 -8.91
N THR A 216 11.13 5.51 -8.69
CA THR A 216 12.47 5.37 -8.09
C THR A 216 13.40 4.54 -8.95
N THR A 217 14.72 4.69 -8.80
CA THR A 217 15.69 3.90 -9.59
C THR A 217 15.62 2.40 -9.32
N GLU A 218 15.24 2.01 -8.10
CA GLU A 218 15.19 0.63 -7.63
C GLU A 218 13.90 -0.09 -8.03
N CYS A 219 12.83 0.65 -8.33
CA CYS A 219 11.63 0.08 -8.92
C CYS A 219 11.90 -0.37 -10.36
N ASN A 220 11.82 -1.68 -10.60
CA ASN A 220 12.09 -2.31 -11.90
C ASN A 220 10.86 -2.40 -12.82
N SER A 221 9.78 -1.66 -12.50
CA SER A 221 8.63 -1.53 -13.39
C SER A 221 9.02 -0.84 -14.71
N ASP A 222 8.22 -1.06 -15.76
CA ASP A 222 8.43 -0.49 -17.10
C ASP A 222 8.76 1.01 -17.01
N GLN A 223 9.85 1.41 -17.67
CA GLN A 223 10.34 2.79 -17.65
C GLN A 223 9.27 3.79 -18.11
N ARG A 224 8.41 3.41 -19.06
CA ARG A 224 7.29 4.25 -19.54
C ARG A 224 6.28 4.52 -18.44
N TYR A 225 6.06 3.58 -17.52
CA TYR A 225 5.17 3.77 -16.38
C TYR A 225 5.73 4.84 -15.43
N LYS A 226 7.03 4.75 -15.13
CA LYS A 226 7.71 5.70 -14.24
C LYS A 226 7.72 7.11 -14.85
N GLU A 227 7.99 7.21 -16.15
CA GLU A 227 7.89 8.47 -16.89
C GLU A 227 6.48 9.01 -16.97
N ALA A 228 5.47 8.15 -17.12
CA ALA A 228 4.08 8.58 -17.13
C ALA A 228 3.64 9.14 -15.77
N ILE A 229 4.13 8.57 -14.67
CA ILE A 229 3.94 9.14 -13.33
C ILE A 229 4.56 10.55 -13.25
N VAL A 230 5.79 10.72 -13.75
CA VAL A 230 6.51 12.01 -13.72
C VAL A 230 5.84 13.08 -14.59
N LYS A 231 5.25 12.69 -15.72
CA LYS A 231 4.59 13.59 -16.68
C LYS A 231 3.13 13.91 -16.31
N ALA A 232 2.51 13.11 -15.46
CA ALA A 232 1.09 13.21 -15.15
C ALA A 232 0.80 14.31 -14.12
N THR A 233 -0.41 14.84 -14.20
CA THR A 233 -1.04 15.66 -13.16
C THR A 233 -2.16 14.88 -12.49
N SER A 234 -2.68 15.34 -11.35
CA SER A 234 -3.84 14.69 -10.70
C SER A 234 -5.09 14.69 -11.58
N SER A 235 -5.18 15.56 -12.59
CA SER A 235 -6.27 15.56 -13.57
C SER A 235 -6.23 14.35 -14.53
N ASP A 236 -5.04 13.77 -14.69
CA ASP A 236 -4.82 12.55 -15.46
C ASP A 236 -5.15 11.28 -14.67
N VAL A 237 -5.43 11.40 -13.37
CA VAL A 237 -5.80 10.27 -12.51
C VAL A 237 -7.30 10.05 -12.54
N VAL A 238 -7.73 8.87 -13.00
CA VAL A 238 -9.13 8.48 -13.16
C VAL A 238 -9.47 7.19 -12.43
N LEU A 239 -10.72 7.07 -11.99
CA LEU A 239 -11.25 5.82 -11.45
C LEU A 239 -11.83 4.94 -12.55
N THR A 240 -11.52 3.65 -12.52
CA THR A 240 -12.10 2.64 -13.41
C THR A 240 -12.57 1.42 -12.64
N GLU A 241 -13.76 0.92 -12.95
CA GLU A 241 -14.33 -0.30 -12.35
C GLU A 241 -14.06 -1.54 -13.20
N ARG A 242 -13.47 -1.37 -14.39
CA ARG A 242 -13.41 -2.42 -15.43
C ARG A 242 -12.45 -3.57 -15.14
N LEU A 243 -11.56 -3.46 -14.16
CA LEU A 243 -10.67 -4.58 -13.81
C LEU A 243 -11.28 -5.51 -12.78
N THR A 244 -11.89 -4.96 -11.73
CA THR A 244 -12.24 -5.74 -10.53
C THR A 244 -13.70 -5.61 -10.13
N GLY A 245 -14.47 -4.74 -10.80
CA GLY A 245 -15.81 -4.34 -10.39
C GLY A 245 -15.83 -3.39 -9.17
N VAL A 246 -14.64 -3.02 -8.67
CA VAL A 246 -14.43 -2.01 -7.63
C VAL A 246 -13.61 -0.87 -8.27
N PRO A 247 -13.88 0.40 -7.93
CA PRO A 247 -13.09 1.51 -8.44
C PRO A 247 -11.58 1.34 -8.16
N VAL A 248 -10.78 1.48 -9.21
CA VAL A 248 -9.32 1.47 -9.17
C VAL A 248 -8.81 2.78 -9.79
N SER A 249 -7.93 3.47 -9.08
CA SER A 249 -7.26 4.70 -9.54
C SER A 249 -6.09 4.40 -10.45
N VAL A 250 -6.12 4.99 -11.65
CA VAL A 250 -5.14 4.79 -12.73
C VAL A 250 -4.86 6.08 -13.50
N LEU A 251 -3.74 6.11 -14.20
CA LEU A 251 -3.45 7.14 -15.20
C LEU A 251 -4.35 6.96 -16.43
N ARG A 252 -4.85 8.09 -16.94
CA ARG A 252 -5.66 8.19 -18.15
C ARG A 252 -4.78 8.06 -19.38
N THR A 253 -4.46 6.81 -19.73
CA THR A 253 -3.73 6.51 -20.97
C THR A 253 -4.69 6.33 -22.15
N PRO A 254 -4.20 6.38 -23.41
CA PRO A 254 -5.02 6.04 -24.58
C PRO A 254 -5.66 4.66 -24.46
N TYR A 255 -4.99 3.72 -23.79
CA TYR A 255 -5.53 2.39 -23.51
C TYR A 255 -6.74 2.44 -22.55
N VAL A 256 -6.61 3.15 -21.42
CA VAL A 256 -7.70 3.31 -20.45
C VAL A 256 -8.89 4.05 -21.07
N GLN A 257 -8.63 5.07 -21.90
CA GLN A 257 -9.67 5.78 -22.65
C GLN A 257 -10.44 4.85 -23.61
N ARG A 258 -9.74 4.04 -24.41
CA ARG A 258 -10.37 3.06 -25.30
C ARG A 258 -11.16 1.98 -24.55
N LEU A 259 -10.64 1.52 -23.41
CA LEU A 259 -11.30 0.52 -22.59
C LEU A 259 -12.58 1.07 -21.93
N GLY A 260 -12.62 2.37 -21.66
CA GLY A 260 -13.63 3.05 -20.86
C GLY A 260 -13.48 2.77 -19.36
N THR A 261 -14.03 3.65 -18.53
CA THR A 261 -13.89 3.59 -17.06
C THR A 261 -15.03 2.86 -16.36
N SER A 262 -16.19 2.74 -17.02
CA SER A 262 -17.40 2.17 -16.42
C SER A 262 -17.74 0.80 -17.01
N ILE A 263 -18.18 -0.12 -16.15
CA ILE A 263 -18.76 -1.40 -16.59
C ILE A 263 -20.17 -1.16 -17.15
N GLY A 264 -20.55 -1.89 -18.19
CA GLY A 264 -21.87 -1.76 -18.81
C GLY A 264 -23.02 -2.13 -17.85
N PRO A 265 -24.25 -1.67 -18.12
CA PRO A 265 -25.41 -1.86 -17.23
C PRO A 265 -25.70 -3.33 -16.91
N VAL A 266 -25.50 -4.24 -17.88
CA VAL A 266 -25.64 -5.70 -17.70
C VAL A 266 -24.62 -6.25 -16.69
N ALA A 267 -23.35 -5.87 -16.83
CA ALA A 267 -22.29 -6.30 -15.90
C ALA A 267 -22.54 -5.76 -14.49
N ARG A 268 -23.01 -4.51 -14.36
CA ARG A 268 -23.38 -3.90 -13.09
C ARG A 268 -24.52 -4.66 -12.40
N LEU A 269 -25.51 -5.13 -13.15
CA LEU A 269 -26.60 -5.96 -12.62
C LEU A 269 -26.07 -7.33 -12.13
N LEU A 270 -25.15 -7.95 -12.87
CA LEU A 270 -24.55 -9.24 -12.49
C LEU A 270 -23.66 -9.15 -11.24
N PHE A 271 -23.02 -8.01 -10.99
CA PHE A 271 -22.30 -7.74 -9.72
C PHE A 271 -23.22 -7.57 -8.50
N LYS A 272 -24.53 -7.31 -8.70
CA LYS A 272 -25.53 -7.21 -7.62
C LYS A 272 -26.09 -8.56 -7.19
N GLY A 273 -26.15 -9.56 -8.08
CA GLY A 273 -26.73 -10.87 -7.77
C GLY A 273 -25.82 -11.75 -6.87
N ARG A 274 -26.37 -12.39 -5.83
CA ARG A 274 -25.60 -13.20 -4.85
C ARG A 274 -24.75 -14.30 -5.47
N LYS A 275 -25.27 -15.03 -6.47
CA LYS A 275 -24.57 -16.13 -7.16
C LYS A 275 -23.71 -15.65 -8.33
N THR A 276 -24.20 -14.67 -9.09
CA THR A 276 -23.52 -14.11 -10.27
C THR A 276 -22.32 -13.24 -9.89
N LYS A 277 -22.37 -12.56 -8.74
CA LYS A 277 -21.28 -11.74 -8.23
C LYS A 277 -20.00 -12.54 -8.02
N HIS A 278 -20.09 -13.74 -7.47
CA HIS A 278 -18.92 -14.60 -7.24
C HIS A 278 -18.28 -15.00 -8.58
N TRP A 279 -19.08 -15.51 -9.53
CA TRP A 279 -18.62 -15.87 -10.87
C TRP A 279 -18.01 -14.67 -11.64
N MET A 280 -18.67 -13.52 -11.60
CA MET A 280 -18.18 -12.30 -12.23
C MET A 280 -16.87 -11.83 -11.62
N ARG A 281 -16.76 -11.77 -10.29
CA ARG A 281 -15.50 -11.38 -9.62
C ARG A 281 -14.38 -12.34 -9.96
N THR A 282 -14.63 -13.65 -9.98
CA THR A 282 -13.65 -14.66 -10.38
C THR A 282 -13.22 -14.47 -11.84
N TRP A 283 -14.16 -14.25 -12.77
CA TRP A 283 -13.83 -14.02 -14.18
C TRP A 283 -13.03 -12.73 -14.40
N TYR A 284 -13.45 -11.63 -13.77
CA TYR A 284 -12.74 -10.35 -13.82
C TYR A 284 -11.37 -10.44 -13.16
N ALA A 285 -11.23 -11.12 -12.02
CA ALA A 285 -9.94 -11.35 -11.36
C ALA A 285 -9.00 -12.18 -12.24
N LEU A 286 -9.49 -13.27 -12.86
CA LEU A 286 -8.69 -14.09 -13.79
C LEU A 286 -8.28 -13.29 -15.04
N ARG A 287 -9.19 -12.48 -15.59
CA ARG A 287 -8.90 -11.60 -16.72
C ARG A 287 -7.87 -10.54 -16.33
N SER A 288 -8.06 -9.89 -15.18
CA SER A 288 -7.16 -8.87 -14.64
C SER A 288 -5.78 -9.45 -14.36
N LEU A 289 -5.66 -10.63 -13.74
CA LEU A 289 -4.38 -11.32 -13.54
C LEU A 289 -3.67 -11.66 -14.86
N ARG A 290 -4.41 -12.14 -15.87
CA ARG A 290 -3.83 -12.41 -17.20
C ARG A 290 -3.39 -11.13 -17.91
N GLN A 291 -4.16 -10.05 -17.76
CA GLN A 291 -3.90 -8.75 -18.38
C GLN A 291 -2.72 -8.04 -17.70
N LEU A 292 -2.68 -8.06 -16.37
CA LEU A 292 -1.61 -7.54 -15.53
C LEU A 292 -0.30 -8.31 -15.72
N LYS A 293 -0.35 -9.65 -15.82
CA LYS A 293 0.84 -10.46 -16.13
C LYS A 293 1.40 -10.12 -17.51
N ARG A 294 0.55 -9.93 -18.52
CA ARG A 294 0.98 -9.50 -19.87
C ARG A 294 1.52 -8.08 -19.91
N SER A 295 0.92 -7.14 -19.17
CA SER A 295 1.41 -5.75 -19.11
C SER A 295 2.71 -5.61 -18.32
N SER A 296 2.97 -6.50 -17.35
CA SER A 296 4.17 -6.45 -16.51
C SER A 296 5.38 -7.17 -17.11
N VAL A 297 5.17 -8.17 -17.98
CA VAL A 297 6.25 -9.03 -18.52
C VAL A 297 6.61 -8.66 -19.96
N ASP A 298 5.66 -8.26 -20.80
CA ASP A 298 5.92 -8.12 -22.24
C ASP A 298 5.92 -6.66 -22.75
N GLY A 299 5.58 -5.67 -21.92
CA GLY A 299 5.37 -4.28 -22.37
C GLY A 299 4.30 -4.14 -23.48
N ALA A 300 3.65 -5.26 -23.83
CA ALA A 300 2.83 -5.44 -25.00
C ALA A 300 1.37 -5.53 -24.56
N ASN A 301 0.66 -4.45 -24.87
CA ASN A 301 -0.79 -4.29 -24.79
C ASN A 301 -1.38 -3.95 -23.41
N GLY A 302 -1.09 -2.71 -23.03
CA GLY A 302 -2.03 -1.83 -22.33
C GLY A 302 -1.30 -1.03 -21.27
N ASP A 303 -1.13 0.27 -21.51
CA ASP A 303 -0.59 1.24 -20.55
C ASP A 303 -1.59 1.44 -19.40
N TYR A 304 -1.86 0.36 -18.66
CA TYR A 304 -2.75 0.37 -17.51
C TYR A 304 -1.89 0.57 -16.27
N TRP A 305 -1.78 1.82 -15.86
CA TRP A 305 -0.83 2.27 -14.84
C TRP A 305 -1.59 2.76 -13.62
N GLN A 306 -1.42 2.07 -12.49
CA GLN A 306 -2.06 2.47 -11.23
C GLN A 306 -1.32 3.68 -10.65
N ALA A 307 -2.03 4.75 -10.32
CA ALA A 307 -1.40 5.92 -9.72
C ALA A 307 -2.40 6.62 -8.81
N GLY A 308 -1.89 7.17 -7.71
CA GLY A 308 -2.62 8.09 -6.87
C GLY A 308 -2.48 9.52 -7.39
N ARG A 309 -3.26 10.43 -6.81
CA ARG A 309 -3.24 11.86 -7.19
C ARG A 309 -1.97 12.58 -6.75
N SER A 310 -1.07 11.91 -6.02
CA SER A 310 0.25 12.43 -5.65
C SER A 310 1.22 12.65 -6.81
N VAL A 311 0.85 12.26 -8.04
CA VAL A 311 1.62 12.55 -9.26
C VAL A 311 1.96 14.03 -9.41
N ASP A 312 1.11 14.94 -8.93
CA ASP A 312 1.37 16.39 -8.96
C ASP A 312 2.65 16.82 -8.23
N ALA A 313 3.14 15.99 -7.30
CA ALA A 313 4.36 16.26 -6.52
C ALA A 313 5.55 15.39 -6.97
N ILE A 314 5.43 14.67 -8.08
CA ILE A 314 6.43 13.72 -8.58
C ILE A 314 6.97 14.20 -9.92
N HIS A 315 8.16 14.81 -9.89
CA HIS A 315 8.74 15.46 -11.09
C HIS A 315 9.98 14.76 -11.66
N ASP A 316 10.37 13.64 -11.06
CA ASP A 316 11.57 12.92 -11.46
C ASP A 316 11.59 11.47 -10.95
N ILE A 317 12.55 10.70 -11.46
CA ILE A 317 12.90 9.37 -10.98
C ILE A 317 14.23 9.50 -10.24
N ARG A 318 14.25 9.17 -8.95
CA ARG A 318 15.44 9.30 -8.10
C ARG A 318 15.58 8.11 -7.13
N PRO A 319 16.74 7.92 -6.48
CA PRO A 319 16.92 6.84 -5.51
C PRO A 319 15.88 6.84 -4.40
N ALA A 320 15.41 5.65 -4.01
CA ALA A 320 14.47 5.51 -2.91
C ALA A 320 15.04 6.07 -1.59
N SER A 321 16.35 5.90 -1.38
CA SER A 321 17.06 6.45 -0.22
C SER A 321 17.01 7.97 -0.13
N GLU A 322 17.12 8.68 -1.26
CA GLU A 322 17.01 10.14 -1.29
C GLU A 322 15.60 10.61 -0.94
N ILE A 323 14.57 9.89 -1.39
CA ILE A 323 13.18 10.20 -1.03
C ILE A 323 12.98 10.01 0.48
N VAL A 324 13.42 8.89 1.04
CA VAL A 324 13.32 8.65 2.49
C VAL A 324 14.08 9.72 3.28
N ALA A 325 15.28 10.11 2.83
CA ALA A 325 16.08 11.15 3.48
C ALA A 325 15.39 12.54 3.43
N GLN A 326 14.78 12.92 2.31
CA GLN A 326 14.02 14.17 2.20
C GLN A 326 12.80 14.19 3.13
N PHE A 327 12.12 13.07 3.26
CA PHE A 327 10.97 12.93 4.14
C PHE A 327 11.41 12.96 5.62
N ALA A 328 12.54 12.34 5.95
CA ALA A 328 13.15 12.42 7.28
C ALA A 328 13.53 13.87 7.63
N ALA A 329 14.14 14.61 6.69
CA ALA A 329 14.53 16.00 6.90
C ALA A 329 13.32 16.92 7.20
N ALA A 330 12.15 16.64 6.62
CA ALA A 330 10.92 17.40 6.89
C ALA A 330 10.36 17.19 8.31
N LEU A 331 10.85 16.21 9.06
CA LEU A 331 10.49 15.97 10.46
C LEU A 331 11.24 16.89 11.42
N ALA A 332 12.33 17.53 10.96
CA ALA A 332 13.07 18.48 11.78
C ALA A 332 12.15 19.64 12.22
N PRO A 333 12.37 20.20 13.43
CA PRO A 333 11.69 21.43 13.83
C PRO A 333 11.96 22.53 12.80
N SER A 334 10.92 23.27 12.41
CA SER A 334 11.14 24.47 11.60
C SER A 334 12.00 25.43 12.42
N PRO A 335 13.06 26.05 11.85
CA PRO A 335 13.90 27.01 12.57
C PRO A 335 13.16 28.29 13.01
N LEU A 336 11.85 28.41 12.70
CA LEU A 336 10.98 29.53 13.06
C LEU A 336 9.90 29.16 14.10
N GLY A 337 10.05 28.04 14.82
CA GLY A 337 9.15 27.60 15.89
C GLY A 337 9.82 27.55 17.25
#